data_AF-A0A7X9BWB4-F1
#
_entry.id   AF-A0A7X9BWB4-F1
#
_cell.length_a   1.000
_cell.length_b   1.000
_cell.length_c   1.000
_cell.angle_alpha   90.00
_cell.angle_beta   90.00
_cell.angle_gamma   90.00
#
_symmetry.space_group_name_H-M   'P 1'
#
loop_
_entity.id
_entity.type
_entity.pdbx_description
1 polymer ?
#
loop_
_entity_poly.entity_id
_entity_poly.type
_entity_poly.pdbx_seq_one_letter_code
_entity_poly.pdbx_strand_id
1 'polypeptide(L)'
;DPELLRAYVMNSGEAVEWLYNRGRLIGTTAEKPNDKGLYMFIDTSMDFTGEWTDGRFAKFDYGKAKAHMYAPWVGPKPNNAGTFLSYVLDEAAEEYSDRMKIYYNTPGVQLITENGKVKGVVGQLSDGTYVKFNANKAVILATGDYQNNPAMVNRWCPDVANFDKKQFQKTGDGHLMAITAGAVMEDIVHTKMLHDFDAGLMYEEPFLYVNMKGERFCNEFVGFVYMNDIMLHQDMYKGGKNYDDPEKGSLGWYCQIYDSNYMNNEAFDSLVPPAVMEKYMPEISDEEYEKKHGQPRTGVFTYLIDTWRADTLEELADKLGIEDKKAFLETIQRYNELCEKGVDEDFGKDKKWMNAIKKPPFYGIRRHLRVSALCSGVYTNGHGQALNEKKEPIEGLYCVGNLGGQFYGGVDYPFHATGLSLGRCYTFGRLAGKHAAAQPGGTKQLTESGTTVLEKQLDVGSSGNWKDGTYQGASPGIFGDDIKVTVTISDGKITAITVDEHKETENIGGAAFPTYIDAVIANQSTKIDAVSGATRTMEGFTNAVNDALSKAVK
;
A
#
# COMPACT_ATOMS: atom_id res chain seq x y z
N ASP A 1 14.76 8.71 17.38
CA ASP A 1 14.93 8.55 18.85
C ASP A 1 15.58 7.19 19.16
N PRO A 2 16.73 7.13 19.86
CA PRO A 2 17.36 5.87 20.26
C PRO A 2 16.49 4.95 21.12
N GLU A 3 15.55 5.49 21.90
CA GLU A 3 14.63 4.69 22.72
C GLU A 3 13.69 3.84 21.85
N LEU A 4 13.15 4.43 20.78
CA LEU A 4 12.29 3.73 19.82
C LEU A 4 13.05 2.60 19.11
N LEU A 5 14.28 2.86 18.68
CA LEU A 5 15.12 1.83 18.05
C LEU A 5 15.41 0.68 19.02
N ARG A 6 15.75 0.99 20.28
CA ARG A 6 15.95 -0.03 21.32
C ARG A 6 14.67 -0.82 21.57
N ALA A 7 13.52 -0.14 21.69
CA ALA A 7 12.23 -0.81 21.87
C ALA A 7 11.92 -1.77 20.73
N TYR A 8 12.19 -1.38 19.48
CA TYR A 8 12.02 -2.25 18.33
C TYR A 8 12.98 -3.45 18.37
N VAL A 9 14.29 -3.21 18.45
CA VAL A 9 15.32 -4.27 18.41
C VAL A 9 15.09 -5.31 19.51
N MET A 10 14.67 -4.89 20.70
CA MET A 10 14.48 -5.79 21.83
C MET A 10 13.16 -6.56 21.81
N ASN A 11 12.18 -6.16 20.98
CA ASN A 11 10.81 -6.73 21.05
C ASN A 11 10.25 -7.22 19.70
N SER A 12 10.89 -6.90 18.57
CA SER A 12 10.33 -7.20 17.25
C SER A 12 10.25 -8.69 16.96
N GLY A 13 11.25 -9.48 17.36
CA GLY A 13 11.24 -10.93 17.22
C GLY A 13 10.00 -11.56 17.89
N GLU A 14 9.77 -11.25 19.16
CA GLU A 14 8.60 -11.75 19.92
C GLU A 14 7.28 -11.29 19.28
N ALA A 15 7.21 -10.05 18.79
CA ALA A 15 6.00 -9.52 18.20
C ALA A 15 5.65 -10.19 16.86
N VAL A 16 6.63 -10.37 15.99
CA VAL A 16 6.45 -11.03 14.68
C VAL A 16 6.14 -12.52 14.88
N GLU A 17 6.90 -13.21 15.73
CA GLU A 17 6.66 -14.62 16.05
C GLU A 17 5.26 -14.83 16.64
N TRP A 18 4.83 -13.98 17.57
CA TRP A 18 3.47 -14.05 18.12
C TRP A 18 2.40 -13.93 17.02
N LEU A 19 2.56 -12.96 16.11
CA LEU A 19 1.59 -12.72 15.05
C LEU A 19 1.54 -13.89 14.05
N TYR A 20 2.71 -14.38 13.64
CA TYR A 20 2.82 -15.44 12.65
C TYR A 20 2.39 -16.79 13.19
N ASN A 21 2.63 -17.07 14.47
CA ASN A 21 2.05 -18.22 15.15
C ASN A 21 0.52 -18.15 15.18
N ARG A 22 -0.05 -16.97 15.45
CA ARG A 22 -1.50 -16.76 15.43
C ARG A 22 -2.09 -17.00 14.04
N GLY A 23 -1.38 -16.58 12.99
CA GLY A 23 -1.71 -16.89 11.59
C GLY A 23 -1.34 -18.30 11.14
N ARG A 24 -0.72 -19.12 12.01
CA ARG A 24 -0.23 -20.49 11.72
C ARG A 24 0.67 -20.54 10.48
N LEU A 25 1.53 -19.53 10.31
CA LEU A 25 2.38 -19.36 9.13
C LEU A 25 3.80 -19.90 9.30
N ILE A 26 4.29 -20.06 10.53
CA ILE A 26 5.67 -20.52 10.79
C ILE A 26 5.85 -21.96 10.27
N GLY A 27 6.91 -22.19 9.49
CA GLY A 27 7.20 -23.50 8.90
C GLY A 27 6.27 -23.95 7.78
N THR A 28 5.45 -23.04 7.22
CA THR A 28 4.64 -23.31 6.02
C THR A 28 5.49 -23.22 4.74
N THR A 29 5.10 -23.95 3.70
CA THR A 29 5.68 -23.83 2.34
C THR A 29 4.57 -23.89 1.30
N ALA A 30 4.89 -23.65 0.03
CA ALA A 30 3.92 -23.78 -1.06
C ALA A 30 3.29 -25.19 -1.13
N GLU A 31 4.06 -26.23 -0.80
CA GLU A 31 3.61 -27.63 -0.76
C GLU A 31 2.90 -27.98 0.55
N LYS A 32 3.09 -27.19 1.61
CA LYS A 32 2.53 -27.39 2.94
C LYS A 32 1.96 -26.08 3.48
N PRO A 33 0.84 -25.58 2.92
CA PRO A 33 0.18 -24.38 3.43
C PRO A 33 -0.50 -24.66 4.77
N ASN A 34 -0.91 -23.59 5.45
CA ASN A 34 -1.75 -23.69 6.64
C ASN A 34 -3.20 -24.10 6.29
N ASP A 35 -4.06 -24.18 7.30
CA ASP A 35 -5.49 -24.52 7.20
C ASP A 35 -6.32 -23.53 6.35
N LYS A 36 -5.78 -22.35 6.04
CA LYS A 36 -6.38 -21.34 5.17
C LYS A 36 -5.77 -21.34 3.76
N GLY A 37 -4.93 -22.31 3.44
CA GLY A 37 -4.22 -22.38 2.16
C GLY A 37 -3.09 -21.35 2.01
N LEU A 38 -2.69 -20.68 3.09
CA LEU A 38 -1.66 -19.66 3.10
C LEU A 38 -0.28 -20.23 3.45
N TYR A 39 0.77 -19.65 2.87
CA TYR A 39 2.15 -19.96 3.23
C TYR A 39 3.05 -18.73 3.14
N MET A 40 4.16 -18.77 3.86
CA MET A 40 5.24 -17.79 3.77
C MET A 40 6.22 -18.18 2.65
N PHE A 41 6.62 -17.21 1.83
CA PHE A 41 7.61 -17.48 0.76
C PHE A 41 9.03 -17.63 1.31
N ILE A 42 9.39 -16.91 2.37
CA ILE A 42 10.70 -17.02 3.01
C ILE A 42 10.53 -16.97 4.54
N ASP A 43 10.93 -18.07 5.18
CA ASP A 43 11.19 -18.16 6.62
C ASP A 43 12.70 -18.33 6.81
N THR A 44 13.40 -17.24 7.09
CA THR A 44 14.83 -17.26 7.42
C THR A 44 15.04 -17.12 8.92
N SER A 45 14.29 -17.88 9.72
CA SER A 45 14.58 -18.12 11.15
C SER A 45 15.90 -18.88 11.35
N MET A 46 16.97 -18.41 10.70
CA MET A 46 18.30 -18.96 10.73
C MET A 46 19.15 -18.25 11.78
N ASP A 47 20.11 -18.98 12.34
CA ASP A 47 21.20 -18.37 13.10
C ASP A 47 22.11 -17.59 12.14
N PHE A 48 21.95 -16.26 12.04
CA PHE A 48 22.95 -15.41 11.40
C PHE A 48 24.25 -15.42 12.21
N THR A 49 25.10 -16.42 11.97
CA THR A 49 26.45 -16.49 12.54
C THR A 49 27.47 -16.10 11.47
N GLY A 50 28.45 -15.28 11.86
CA GLY A 50 29.50 -14.77 10.98
C GLY A 50 29.03 -13.67 10.01
N GLU A 51 29.72 -13.58 8.89
CA GLU A 51 29.53 -12.52 7.91
C GLU A 51 28.39 -12.85 6.93
N TRP A 52 27.38 -12.00 6.89
CA TRP A 52 26.35 -11.97 5.88
C TRP A 52 26.59 -10.82 4.92
N THR A 53 26.27 -10.99 3.65
CA THR A 53 26.30 -9.92 2.64
C THR A 53 24.94 -9.83 2.00
N ASP A 54 24.44 -8.62 1.81
CA ASP A 54 23.21 -8.37 1.04
C ASP A 54 23.44 -8.47 -0.48
N GLY A 55 24.67 -8.79 -0.89
CA GLY A 55 25.09 -8.95 -2.29
C GLY A 55 25.34 -7.64 -3.03
N ARG A 56 25.04 -6.47 -2.44
CA ARG A 56 25.03 -5.18 -3.15
C ARG A 56 25.78 -4.06 -2.46
N PHE A 57 25.57 -3.84 -1.16
CA PHE A 57 26.04 -2.63 -0.47
C PHE A 57 26.76 -2.91 0.83
N ALA A 58 26.44 -3.99 1.53
CA ALA A 58 26.89 -4.14 2.90
C ALA A 58 27.20 -5.59 3.27
N LYS A 59 28.38 -5.72 3.90
CA LYS A 59 28.78 -6.90 4.63
C LYS A 59 28.53 -6.64 6.11
N PHE A 60 27.69 -7.46 6.71
CA PHE A 60 27.33 -7.42 8.11
C PHE A 60 27.95 -8.62 8.82
N ASP A 61 28.86 -8.37 9.76
CA ASP A 61 29.31 -9.43 10.67
C ASP A 61 28.34 -9.52 11.85
N TYR A 62 27.46 -10.50 11.81
CA TYR A 62 26.52 -10.78 12.89
C TYR A 62 27.21 -11.54 14.05
N GLY A 63 28.47 -11.94 13.92
CA GLY A 63 29.25 -12.60 14.96
C GLY A 63 28.57 -13.88 15.43
N LYS A 64 28.14 -13.91 16.70
CA LYS A 64 27.37 -15.01 17.31
C LYS A 64 25.90 -14.65 17.56
N ALA A 65 25.42 -13.53 17.03
CA ALA A 65 24.05 -13.09 17.23
C ALA A 65 23.07 -14.08 16.60
N LYS A 66 21.89 -14.22 17.19
CA LYS A 66 20.76 -14.93 16.58
C LYS A 66 19.76 -13.87 16.14
N ALA A 67 19.49 -13.79 14.85
CA ALA A 67 18.50 -12.86 14.30
C ALA A 67 17.46 -13.64 13.50
N HIS A 68 16.19 -13.50 13.88
CA HIS A 68 15.08 -14.08 13.15
C HIS A 68 14.60 -13.07 12.11
N MET A 69 14.83 -13.37 10.83
CA MET A 69 14.30 -12.56 9.74
C MET A 69 13.13 -13.28 9.09
N TYR A 70 11.99 -12.60 9.06
CA TYR A 70 10.79 -13.07 8.39
C TYR A 70 10.50 -12.16 7.21
N ALA A 71 10.43 -12.73 6.01
CA ALA A 71 9.98 -11.92 4.89
C ALA A 71 8.45 -11.76 4.93
N PRO A 72 7.91 -10.59 4.59
CA PRO A 72 6.47 -10.30 4.71
C PRO A 72 5.62 -10.90 3.58
N TRP A 73 6.18 -11.81 2.77
CA TRP A 73 5.50 -12.33 1.60
C TRP A 73 4.67 -13.56 1.96
N VAL A 74 3.36 -13.43 1.77
CA VAL A 74 2.37 -14.51 1.94
C VAL A 74 1.76 -14.85 0.60
N GLY A 75 1.55 -16.14 0.35
CA GLY A 75 1.00 -16.71 -0.87
C GLY A 75 -0.04 -17.80 -0.61
N PRO A 76 -0.65 -18.36 -1.69
CA PRO A 76 -0.41 -17.99 -3.08
C PRO A 76 -1.03 -16.62 -3.42
N LYS A 77 -0.48 -15.91 -4.41
CA LYS A 77 -1.10 -14.66 -4.88
C LYS A 77 -2.51 -14.94 -5.43
N PRO A 78 -3.49 -14.05 -5.19
CA PRO A 78 -3.36 -12.66 -4.75
C PRO A 78 -3.26 -12.43 -3.23
N ASN A 79 -3.23 -13.49 -2.41
CA ASN A 79 -3.10 -13.36 -0.96
C ASN A 79 -1.84 -12.59 -0.56
N ASN A 80 -1.92 -11.86 0.54
CA ASN A 80 -0.85 -11.00 1.02
C ASN A 80 -0.90 -10.86 2.56
N ALA A 81 -0.06 -9.98 3.10
CA ALA A 81 -0.02 -9.74 4.54
C ALA A 81 -1.38 -9.30 5.11
N GLY A 82 -2.16 -8.52 4.36
CA GLY A 82 -3.52 -8.13 4.74
C GLY A 82 -4.48 -9.31 4.85
N THR A 83 -4.35 -10.31 3.97
CA THR A 83 -5.21 -11.51 3.99
C THR A 83 -5.06 -12.31 5.28
N PHE A 84 -3.83 -12.63 5.69
CA PHE A 84 -3.68 -13.41 6.93
C PHE A 84 -4.03 -12.56 8.16
N LEU A 85 -3.78 -11.24 8.11
CA LEU A 85 -4.16 -10.33 9.19
C LEU A 85 -5.67 -10.30 9.39
N SER A 86 -6.48 -10.33 8.33
CA SER A 86 -7.94 -10.41 8.49
C SER A 86 -8.35 -11.70 9.19
N TYR A 87 -7.78 -12.85 8.82
CA TYR A 87 -8.06 -14.11 9.51
C TYR A 87 -7.66 -14.09 10.98
N VAL A 88 -6.50 -13.52 11.29
CA VAL A 88 -6.04 -13.37 12.69
C VAL A 88 -6.99 -12.46 13.49
N LEU A 89 -7.52 -11.40 12.87
CA LEU A 89 -8.47 -10.49 13.51
C LEU A 89 -9.85 -11.14 13.70
N ASP A 90 -10.35 -11.86 12.70
CA ASP A 90 -11.64 -12.56 12.78
C ASP A 90 -11.61 -13.62 13.89
N GLU A 91 -10.55 -14.45 13.94
CA GLU A 91 -10.38 -15.45 14.99
C GLU A 91 -10.20 -14.81 16.37
N ALA A 92 -9.50 -13.68 16.47
CA ALA A 92 -9.39 -12.95 17.73
C ALA A 92 -10.72 -12.33 18.19
N ALA A 93 -11.54 -11.84 17.25
CA ALA A 93 -12.85 -11.30 17.54
C ALA A 93 -13.81 -12.40 18.02
N GLU A 94 -13.71 -13.60 17.46
CA GLU A 94 -14.47 -14.77 17.92
C GLU A 94 -14.01 -15.24 19.31
N GLU A 95 -12.70 -15.49 19.47
CA GLU A 95 -12.07 -15.99 20.71
C GLU A 95 -12.32 -15.04 21.90
N TYR A 96 -12.32 -13.73 21.65
CA TYR A 96 -12.46 -12.70 22.68
C TYR A 96 -13.77 -11.92 22.56
N SER A 97 -14.82 -12.51 21.97
CA SER A 97 -16.12 -11.87 21.74
C SER A 97 -16.78 -11.33 23.03
N ASP A 98 -16.41 -11.83 24.21
CA ASP A 98 -16.86 -11.34 25.52
C ASP A 98 -16.23 -10.00 25.93
N ARG A 99 -15.10 -9.63 25.31
CA ARG A 99 -14.24 -8.50 25.74
C ARG A 99 -13.60 -7.70 24.60
N MET A 100 -13.86 -8.06 23.35
CA MET A 100 -13.43 -7.38 22.14
C MET A 100 -14.64 -7.20 21.22
N LYS A 101 -14.86 -5.98 20.76
CA LYS A 101 -15.89 -5.65 19.80
C LYS A 101 -15.30 -4.80 18.69
N ILE A 102 -15.64 -5.14 17.45
CA ILE A 102 -15.22 -4.41 16.27
C ILE A 102 -16.41 -3.60 15.75
N TYR A 103 -16.16 -2.32 15.51
CA TYR A 103 -17.12 -1.40 14.88
C TYR A 103 -16.56 -1.01 13.52
N TYR A 104 -17.15 -1.56 12.47
CA TYR A 104 -16.89 -1.15 11.09
C TYR A 104 -17.74 0.08 10.74
N ASN A 105 -17.47 0.76 9.62
CA ASN A 105 -18.14 2.00 9.21
C ASN A 105 -18.22 3.09 10.30
N THR A 106 -17.27 3.09 11.22
CA THR A 106 -17.29 3.93 12.42
C THR A 106 -16.00 4.75 12.53
N PRO A 107 -15.72 5.68 11.60
CA PRO A 107 -14.53 6.52 11.69
C PRO A 107 -14.50 7.27 13.03
N GLY A 108 -13.38 7.20 13.72
CA GLY A 108 -13.11 8.03 14.89
C GLY A 108 -12.88 9.48 14.46
N VAL A 109 -13.71 10.40 14.94
CA VAL A 109 -13.71 11.80 14.49
C VAL A 109 -13.19 12.77 15.55
N GLN A 110 -13.19 12.38 16.83
CA GLN A 110 -12.75 13.26 17.91
C GLN A 110 -12.30 12.49 19.15
N LEU A 111 -11.17 12.88 19.74
CA LEU A 111 -10.76 12.39 21.06
C LEU A 111 -11.50 13.13 22.19
N ILE A 112 -11.80 12.39 23.25
CA ILE A 112 -12.43 12.93 24.45
C ILE A 112 -11.35 13.16 25.48
N THR A 113 -11.11 14.42 25.82
CA THR A 113 -10.07 14.83 26.76
C THR A 113 -10.66 15.45 28.03
N GLU A 114 -10.11 15.11 29.19
CA GLU A 114 -10.46 15.71 30.47
C GLU A 114 -9.18 15.95 31.29
N ASN A 115 -8.92 17.19 31.70
CA ASN A 115 -7.71 17.57 32.46
C ASN A 115 -6.40 17.10 31.81
N GLY A 116 -6.31 17.17 30.48
CA GLY A 116 -5.12 16.73 29.72
C GLY A 116 -5.01 15.22 29.49
N LYS A 117 -5.92 14.41 30.05
CA LYS A 117 -5.98 12.95 29.81
C LYS A 117 -6.97 12.62 28.70
N VAL A 118 -6.57 11.76 27.77
CA VAL A 118 -7.49 11.15 26.80
C VAL A 118 -8.27 10.02 27.46
N LYS A 119 -9.60 10.13 27.44
CA LYS A 119 -10.56 9.22 28.09
C LYS A 119 -11.52 8.54 27.12
N GLY A 120 -11.33 8.71 25.82
CA GLY A 120 -12.21 8.08 24.85
C GLY A 120 -12.10 8.69 23.46
N VAL A 121 -12.98 8.20 22.58
CA VAL A 121 -13.09 8.65 21.19
C VAL A 121 -14.56 8.66 20.80
N VAL A 122 -14.94 9.63 19.95
CA VAL A 122 -16.24 9.69 19.30
C VAL A 122 -16.10 9.05 17.92
N GLY A 123 -16.93 8.06 17.64
CA GLY A 123 -17.10 7.47 16.32
C GLY A 123 -18.35 8.00 15.64
N GLN A 124 -18.28 8.26 14.33
CA GLN A 124 -19.44 8.59 13.51
C GLN A 124 -20.00 7.31 12.89
N LEU A 125 -21.28 7.01 13.09
CA LEU A 125 -21.94 5.85 12.50
C LEU A 125 -22.42 6.15 11.08
N SER A 126 -22.72 5.09 10.31
CA SER A 126 -23.15 5.18 8.91
C SER A 126 -24.45 5.99 8.71
N ASP A 127 -25.35 6.00 9.70
CA ASP A 127 -26.58 6.81 9.70
C ASP A 127 -26.34 8.31 10.00
N GLY A 128 -25.08 8.69 10.26
CA GLY A 128 -24.65 10.04 10.61
C GLY A 128 -24.80 10.39 12.10
N THR A 129 -25.31 9.47 12.93
CA THR A 129 -25.30 9.62 14.39
C THR A 129 -23.92 9.31 14.97
N TYR A 130 -23.73 9.58 16.25
CA TYR A 130 -22.43 9.41 16.91
C TYR A 130 -22.52 8.42 18.07
N VAL A 131 -21.44 7.66 18.23
CA VAL A 131 -21.21 6.77 19.35
C VAL A 131 -20.01 7.27 20.14
N LYS A 132 -20.14 7.26 21.46
CA LYS A 132 -19.08 7.64 22.39
C LYS A 132 -18.45 6.40 22.99
N PHE A 133 -17.16 6.20 22.72
CA PHE A 133 -16.37 5.14 23.32
C PHE A 133 -15.57 5.69 24.49
N ASN A 134 -15.99 5.38 25.72
CA ASN A 134 -15.22 5.73 26.91
C ASN A 134 -14.09 4.70 27.11
N ALA A 135 -12.86 5.19 27.16
CA ALA A 135 -11.68 4.40 27.42
C ALA A 135 -11.24 4.54 28.88
N ASN A 136 -11.46 3.48 29.67
CA ASN A 136 -11.04 3.44 31.07
C ASN A 136 -9.52 3.41 31.25
N LYS A 137 -8.77 2.99 30.22
CA LYS A 137 -7.31 2.89 30.24
C LYS A 137 -6.66 3.82 29.23
N ALA A 138 -6.97 3.62 27.95
CA ALA A 138 -6.31 4.34 26.87
C ALA A 138 -7.07 4.24 25.54
N VAL A 139 -6.77 5.18 24.64
CA VAL A 139 -7.06 5.12 23.21
C VAL A 139 -5.75 4.88 22.47
N ILE A 140 -5.74 3.90 21.56
CA ILE A 140 -4.59 3.59 20.70
C ILE A 140 -4.95 3.96 19.26
N LEU A 141 -4.24 4.93 18.69
CA LEU A 141 -4.39 5.33 17.29
C LEU A 141 -3.40 4.55 16.42
N ALA A 142 -3.94 3.73 15.53
CA ALA A 142 -3.20 2.89 14.57
C ALA A 142 -3.71 3.14 13.13
N THR A 143 -3.97 4.40 12.78
CA THR A 143 -4.80 4.78 11.62
C THR A 143 -4.01 5.00 10.31
N GLY A 144 -2.78 4.49 10.21
CA GLY A 144 -1.95 4.65 9.02
C GLY A 144 -1.34 6.05 8.88
N ASP A 145 -1.14 6.51 7.65
CA ASP A 145 -0.46 7.76 7.33
C ASP A 145 -1.40 8.85 6.76
N TYR A 146 -0.82 9.90 6.15
CA TYR A 146 -1.53 11.07 5.64
C TYR A 146 -1.28 11.35 4.15
N GLN A 147 -0.77 10.37 3.37
CA GLN A 147 -0.34 10.61 1.98
C GLN A 147 -1.46 11.05 1.03
N ASN A 148 -2.73 10.83 1.39
CA ASN A 148 -3.90 11.24 0.61
C ASN A 148 -4.50 12.58 1.08
N ASN A 149 -3.84 13.30 2.00
CA ASN A 149 -4.25 14.64 2.43
C ASN A 149 -3.28 15.70 1.88
N PRO A 150 -3.64 16.42 0.80
CA PRO A 150 -2.75 17.39 0.16
C PRO A 150 -2.26 18.50 1.09
N ALA A 151 -3.10 18.96 2.02
CA ALA A 151 -2.71 20.01 2.96
C ALA A 151 -1.63 19.51 3.93
N MET A 152 -1.77 18.28 4.42
CA MET A 152 -0.76 17.66 5.28
C MET A 152 0.52 17.33 4.50
N VAL A 153 0.38 16.74 3.30
CA VAL A 153 1.52 16.46 2.40
C VAL A 153 2.31 17.74 2.14
N ASN A 154 1.67 18.82 1.72
CA ASN A 154 2.34 20.10 1.44
C ASN A 154 3.03 20.68 2.68
N ARG A 155 2.54 20.39 3.90
CA ARG A 155 3.11 20.92 5.14
C ARG A 155 4.31 20.11 5.65
N TRP A 156 4.29 18.79 5.53
CA TRP A 156 5.25 17.89 6.19
C TRP A 156 6.13 17.08 5.23
N CYS A 157 5.65 16.78 4.03
CA CYS A 157 6.36 15.98 3.02
C CYS A 157 6.08 16.49 1.58
N PRO A 158 6.38 17.77 1.27
CA PRO A 158 5.96 18.38 0.00
C PRO A 158 6.63 17.77 -1.23
N ASP A 159 7.78 17.11 -1.07
CA ASP A 159 8.49 16.39 -2.11
C ASP A 159 7.67 15.24 -2.72
N VAL A 160 6.73 14.65 -1.97
CA VAL A 160 5.85 13.60 -2.53
C VAL A 160 4.59 14.11 -3.22
N ALA A 161 4.35 15.43 -3.26
CA ALA A 161 3.08 16.00 -3.72
C ALA A 161 2.73 15.67 -5.19
N ASN A 162 3.75 15.46 -6.02
CA ASN A 162 3.61 15.19 -7.46
C ASN A 162 3.88 13.73 -7.86
N PHE A 163 3.95 12.82 -6.89
CA PHE A 163 3.93 11.39 -7.15
C PHE A 163 2.54 10.80 -6.97
N ASP A 164 2.19 9.83 -7.81
CA ASP A 164 0.99 9.03 -7.61
C ASP A 164 1.05 8.21 -6.31
N LYS A 165 -0.12 7.86 -5.78
CA LYS A 165 -0.27 7.12 -4.51
C LYS A 165 -0.63 5.66 -4.79
N LYS A 166 -0.05 4.74 -4.02
CA LYS A 166 -0.40 3.31 -4.09
C LYS A 166 -1.59 2.94 -3.22
N GLN A 167 -1.76 3.66 -2.11
CA GLN A 167 -2.87 3.44 -1.19
C GLN A 167 -3.74 4.69 -1.10
N PHE A 168 -5.00 4.45 -0.76
CA PHE A 168 -6.02 5.46 -0.59
C PHE A 168 -6.54 5.45 0.84
N GLN A 169 -7.33 6.46 1.21
CA GLN A 169 -7.89 6.64 2.57
C GLN A 169 -6.84 6.82 3.68
N LYS A 170 -5.62 7.25 3.34
CA LYS A 170 -4.62 7.71 4.31
C LYS A 170 -4.70 9.22 4.45
N THR A 171 -5.73 9.68 5.14
CA THR A 171 -6.16 11.09 5.22
C THR A 171 -5.57 11.84 6.42
N GLY A 172 -4.87 11.13 7.31
CA GLY A 172 -4.24 11.72 8.49
C GLY A 172 -5.17 11.98 9.67
N ASP A 173 -6.39 11.44 9.68
CA ASP A 173 -7.40 11.73 10.72
C ASP A 173 -6.90 11.46 12.14
N GLY A 174 -6.21 10.35 12.36
CA GLY A 174 -5.59 10.04 13.66
C GLY A 174 -4.48 11.02 14.06
N HIS A 175 -3.72 11.56 13.10
CA HIS A 175 -2.71 12.58 13.37
C HIS A 175 -3.38 13.87 13.83
N LEU A 176 -4.42 14.31 13.11
CA LEU A 176 -5.19 15.51 13.46
C LEU A 176 -5.84 15.37 14.85
N MET A 177 -6.41 14.21 15.14
CA MET A 177 -6.94 13.88 16.47
C MET A 177 -5.87 13.97 17.56
N ALA A 178 -4.69 13.36 17.34
CA ALA A 178 -3.59 13.39 18.29
C ALA A 178 -3.04 14.81 18.51
N ILE A 179 -2.83 15.57 17.44
CA ILE A 179 -2.34 16.96 17.50
C ILE A 179 -3.32 17.85 18.25
N THR A 180 -4.62 17.69 17.99
CA THR A 180 -5.68 18.44 18.71
C THR A 180 -5.71 18.09 20.20
N ALA A 181 -5.32 16.88 20.58
CA ALA A 181 -5.16 16.47 21.98
C ALA A 181 -3.83 16.93 22.62
N GLY A 182 -3.02 17.73 21.92
CA GLY A 182 -1.76 18.30 22.40
C GLY A 182 -0.52 17.49 22.05
N ALA A 183 -0.65 16.44 21.23
CA ALA A 183 0.51 15.71 20.73
C ALA A 183 1.26 16.52 19.68
N VAL A 184 2.55 16.28 19.54
CA VAL A 184 3.38 17.01 18.58
C VAL A 184 3.74 16.10 17.42
N MET A 185 3.61 16.63 16.21
CA MET A 185 4.09 15.97 15.00
C MET A 185 5.62 16.09 14.90
N GLU A 186 6.29 15.06 14.40
CA GLU A 186 7.67 15.14 13.94
C GLU A 186 7.91 16.39 13.08
N ASP A 187 9.08 17.02 13.27
CA ASP A 187 9.50 18.18 12.47
C ASP A 187 9.66 17.85 10.98
N ILE A 188 9.84 18.88 10.15
CA ILE A 188 9.73 18.81 8.68
C ILE A 188 10.67 17.78 8.02
N VAL A 189 10.23 17.30 6.85
CA VAL A 189 10.85 16.28 5.99
C VAL A 189 10.70 14.86 6.54
N HIS A 190 9.48 14.38 6.41
CA HIS A 190 9.03 13.08 6.90
C HIS A 190 9.57 11.93 6.06
N THR A 191 9.88 10.81 6.73
CA THR A 191 10.34 9.60 6.05
C THR A 191 9.29 9.14 5.05
N LYS A 192 9.69 8.99 3.78
CA LYS A 192 8.81 8.58 2.68
C LYS A 192 9.27 7.26 2.08
N MET A 193 8.30 6.42 1.74
CA MET A 193 8.54 5.15 1.05
C MET A 193 7.88 5.21 -0.32
N LEU A 194 8.70 5.22 -1.39
CA LEU A 194 8.24 5.12 -2.76
C LEU A 194 8.88 3.91 -3.41
N HIS A 195 8.10 3.13 -4.15
CA HIS A 195 8.63 1.93 -4.83
C HIS A 195 8.03 1.77 -6.23
N ASP A 196 8.80 1.19 -7.15
CA ASP A 196 8.46 0.98 -8.57
C ASP A 196 8.36 -0.51 -8.97
N PHE A 197 8.57 -1.44 -8.02
CA PHE A 197 8.45 -2.88 -8.27
C PHE A 197 7.04 -3.36 -8.68
N ASP A 198 6.06 -2.45 -8.72
CA ASP A 198 4.70 -2.72 -9.22
C ASP A 198 4.57 -2.55 -10.75
N ALA A 199 5.66 -2.77 -11.48
CA ALA A 199 5.71 -2.56 -12.92
C ALA A 199 6.70 -3.54 -13.55
N GLY A 200 6.30 -4.79 -13.76
CA GLY A 200 7.15 -5.85 -14.31
C GLY A 200 8.22 -6.39 -13.35
N LEU A 201 8.92 -7.44 -13.80
CA LEU A 201 9.96 -8.14 -13.03
C LEU A 201 11.32 -7.42 -13.11
N MET A 202 12.34 -7.94 -12.43
CA MET A 202 13.73 -7.45 -12.49
C MET A 202 13.94 -5.96 -12.14
N TYR A 203 13.41 -5.53 -10.99
CA TYR A 203 13.40 -4.13 -10.53
C TYR A 203 14.71 -3.69 -9.85
N GLU A 204 15.63 -4.61 -9.58
CA GLU A 204 16.90 -4.34 -8.89
C GLU A 204 18.12 -4.54 -9.78
N GLU A 205 17.92 -5.22 -10.90
CA GLU A 205 18.92 -5.38 -11.93
C GLU A 205 19.20 -4.01 -12.55
N PRO A 206 20.46 -3.53 -12.49
CA PRO A 206 20.85 -2.23 -13.00
C PRO A 206 20.91 -2.25 -14.54
N PHE A 207 19.80 -2.52 -15.20
CA PHE A 207 19.65 -2.30 -16.64
C PHE A 207 19.63 -0.80 -16.96
N LEU A 208 19.62 -0.42 -18.24
CA LEU A 208 19.60 0.98 -18.64
C LEU A 208 18.28 1.64 -18.22
N TYR A 209 18.34 2.82 -17.58
CA TYR A 209 17.17 3.64 -17.30
C TYR A 209 17.13 4.85 -18.19
N VAL A 210 15.95 5.12 -18.76
CA VAL A 210 15.66 6.35 -19.52
C VAL A 210 14.42 7.02 -18.96
N ASN A 211 14.42 8.33 -18.88
CA ASN A 211 13.21 9.10 -18.56
C ASN A 211 12.23 9.05 -19.75
N MET A 212 11.05 9.65 -19.59
CA MET A 212 10.04 9.63 -20.66
C MET A 212 10.41 10.50 -21.87
N LYS A 213 11.44 11.34 -21.76
CA LYS A 213 12.07 12.06 -22.88
C LYS A 213 13.13 11.22 -23.60
N GLY A 214 13.36 9.97 -23.20
CA GLY A 214 14.33 9.08 -23.83
C GLY A 214 15.77 9.31 -23.39
N GLU A 215 16.02 10.08 -22.34
CA GLU A 215 17.37 10.40 -21.86
C GLU A 215 17.74 9.55 -20.64
N ARG A 216 19.00 9.11 -20.57
CA ARG A 216 19.57 8.59 -19.31
C ARG A 216 19.64 9.71 -18.28
N PHE A 217 19.35 9.38 -17.02
CA PHE A 217 19.26 10.38 -15.96
C PHE A 217 19.94 9.98 -14.65
N CYS A 218 20.43 8.73 -14.53
CA CYS A 218 21.12 8.28 -13.33
C CYS A 218 22.06 7.08 -13.57
N ASN A 219 22.82 6.74 -12.53
CA ASN A 219 23.48 5.46 -12.41
C ASN A 219 22.46 4.41 -11.95
N GLU A 220 22.20 3.38 -12.74
CA GLU A 220 21.14 2.42 -12.45
C GLU A 220 21.51 1.38 -11.39
N PHE A 221 22.74 1.42 -10.88
CA PHE A 221 23.10 0.72 -9.65
C PHE A 221 22.43 1.33 -8.41
N VAL A 222 21.95 2.57 -8.50
CA VAL A 222 21.10 3.15 -7.45
C VAL A 222 19.82 2.32 -7.38
N GLY A 223 19.66 1.60 -6.25
CA GLY A 223 18.50 0.75 -6.03
C GLY A 223 17.19 1.55 -6.01
N PHE A 224 16.09 0.87 -6.35
CA PHE A 224 14.76 1.48 -6.49
C PHE A 224 14.31 2.34 -5.29
N VAL A 225 14.82 2.01 -4.10
CA VAL A 225 14.49 2.65 -2.82
C VAL A 225 14.95 4.10 -2.71
N TYR A 226 15.91 4.52 -3.54
CA TYR A 226 16.42 5.90 -3.60
C TYR A 226 16.00 6.61 -4.89
N MET A 227 15.24 5.94 -5.76
CA MET A 227 14.79 6.54 -7.01
C MET A 227 13.90 7.76 -6.76
N ASN A 228 13.25 7.87 -5.60
CA ASN A 228 12.45 9.05 -5.28
C ASN A 228 13.27 10.34 -5.34
N ASP A 229 14.50 10.35 -4.83
CA ASP A 229 15.31 11.57 -4.80
C ASP A 229 15.77 11.99 -6.20
N ILE A 230 15.96 11.00 -7.09
CA ILE A 230 16.32 11.24 -8.48
C ILE A 230 15.11 11.72 -9.28
N MET A 231 13.95 11.08 -9.07
CA MET A 231 12.72 11.39 -9.80
C MET A 231 12.14 12.78 -9.48
N LEU A 232 12.53 13.40 -8.36
CA LEU A 232 12.20 14.79 -8.04
C LEU A 232 12.71 15.80 -9.09
N HIS A 233 13.71 15.40 -9.88
CA HIS A 233 14.35 16.24 -10.88
C HIS A 233 13.97 15.88 -12.32
N GLN A 234 13.03 14.96 -12.50
CA GLN A 234 12.54 14.55 -13.81
C GLN A 234 11.24 15.28 -14.18
N ASP A 235 10.89 15.24 -15.46
CA ASP A 235 9.63 15.78 -15.95
C ASP A 235 8.44 14.92 -15.52
N MET A 236 7.30 15.57 -15.27
CA MET A 236 6.04 14.86 -15.10
C MET A 236 5.61 14.26 -16.43
N TYR A 237 5.21 12.98 -16.39
CA TYR A 237 4.65 12.30 -17.55
C TYR A 237 3.18 11.98 -17.32
N LYS A 238 2.38 12.14 -18.38
CA LYS A 238 0.97 11.76 -18.41
C LYS A 238 0.83 10.27 -18.73
N GLY A 239 1.28 9.43 -17.79
CA GLY A 239 1.11 7.99 -17.81
C GLY A 239 -0.09 7.56 -16.97
N GLY A 240 -0.89 6.61 -17.47
CA GLY A 240 -2.12 6.16 -16.81
C GLY A 240 -1.89 5.37 -15.52
N LYS A 241 -2.39 5.94 -14.41
CA LYS A 241 -2.89 5.34 -13.14
C LYS A 241 -3.15 6.42 -12.05
N ASN A 242 -3.03 7.71 -12.36
CA ASN A 242 -3.55 8.76 -11.49
C ASN A 242 -5.08 8.80 -11.59
N TYR A 243 -5.73 8.15 -10.63
CA TYR A 243 -7.19 8.02 -10.60
C TYR A 243 -7.90 9.30 -10.18
N ASP A 244 -7.24 10.14 -9.39
CA ASP A 244 -7.84 11.35 -8.83
C ASP A 244 -7.81 12.51 -9.83
N ASP A 245 -6.74 12.60 -10.64
CA ASP A 245 -6.61 13.55 -11.75
C ASP A 245 -5.74 12.96 -12.87
N PRO A 246 -6.35 12.23 -13.84
CA PRO A 246 -5.63 11.61 -14.94
C PRO A 246 -4.82 12.59 -15.81
N GLU A 247 -5.18 13.88 -15.81
CA GLU A 247 -4.54 14.90 -16.64
C GLU A 247 -3.33 15.56 -15.97
N LYS A 248 -3.19 15.43 -14.64
CA LYS A 248 -2.10 16.02 -13.88
C LYS A 248 -0.74 15.42 -14.24
N GLY A 249 -0.68 14.12 -14.54
CA GLY A 249 0.56 13.35 -14.66
C GLY A 249 1.25 13.09 -13.31
N SER A 250 2.42 12.46 -13.34
CA SER A 250 3.20 12.06 -12.16
C SER A 250 4.71 12.11 -12.44
N LEU A 251 5.52 12.40 -11.42
CA LEU A 251 6.99 12.31 -11.48
C LEU A 251 7.52 10.87 -11.52
N GLY A 252 6.67 9.88 -11.25
CA GLY A 252 7.11 8.51 -11.02
C GLY A 252 7.50 7.69 -12.25
N TRP A 253 7.48 8.26 -13.45
CA TRP A 253 7.56 7.51 -14.70
C TRP A 253 8.94 7.51 -15.33
N TYR A 254 9.44 6.32 -15.66
CA TYR A 254 10.66 6.11 -16.44
C TYR A 254 10.61 4.71 -17.07
N CYS A 255 11.56 4.38 -17.94
CA CYS A 255 11.64 3.08 -18.59
C CYS A 255 12.97 2.39 -18.29
N GLN A 256 12.91 1.09 -18.04
CA GLN A 256 14.06 0.20 -17.98
C GLN A 256 14.21 -0.54 -19.30
N ILE A 257 15.41 -0.58 -19.88
CA ILE A 257 15.68 -1.12 -21.22
C ILE A 257 16.81 -2.16 -21.18
N TYR A 258 16.61 -3.28 -21.86
CA TYR A 258 17.62 -4.33 -22.05
C TYR A 258 17.37 -5.12 -23.34
N ASP A 259 18.34 -5.90 -23.79
CA ASP A 259 18.25 -6.71 -25.00
C ASP A 259 18.18 -8.21 -24.68
N SER A 260 18.12 -9.05 -25.72
CA SER A 260 18.03 -10.51 -25.57
C SER A 260 19.26 -11.22 -24.98
N ASN A 261 20.39 -10.53 -24.82
CA ASN A 261 21.58 -11.09 -24.19
C ASN A 261 21.61 -10.90 -22.66
N TYR A 262 20.61 -10.23 -22.06
CA TYR A 262 20.60 -9.95 -20.62
C TYR A 262 20.86 -11.19 -19.75
N MET A 263 20.32 -12.36 -20.13
CA MET A 263 20.53 -13.65 -19.43
C MET A 263 22.00 -14.10 -19.35
N ASN A 264 22.87 -13.55 -20.19
CA ASN A 264 24.29 -13.90 -20.23
C ASN A 264 25.14 -12.99 -19.33
N ASN A 265 24.55 -12.01 -18.65
CA ASN A 265 25.29 -11.17 -17.72
C ASN A 265 25.49 -11.90 -16.40
N GLU A 266 26.67 -12.48 -16.23
CA GLU A 266 27.08 -13.25 -15.05
C GLU A 266 27.13 -12.44 -13.75
N ALA A 267 27.05 -11.10 -13.81
CA ALA A 267 27.00 -10.28 -12.61
C ALA A 267 25.63 -10.35 -11.91
N PHE A 268 24.58 -10.79 -12.59
CA PHE A 268 23.22 -10.79 -12.06
C PHE A 268 22.80 -12.20 -11.58
N ASP A 269 22.55 -12.35 -10.28
CA ASP A 269 22.20 -13.65 -9.67
C ASP A 269 20.71 -14.04 -9.81
N SER A 270 19.82 -13.14 -10.24
CA SER A 270 18.35 -13.31 -10.14
C SER A 270 17.58 -12.98 -11.43
N LEU A 271 18.20 -13.23 -12.59
CA LEU A 271 17.59 -12.96 -13.88
C LEU A 271 16.37 -13.85 -14.17
N VAL A 272 15.36 -13.23 -14.78
CA VAL A 272 14.08 -13.87 -15.08
C VAL A 272 14.07 -14.34 -16.54
N PRO A 273 13.82 -15.63 -16.84
CA PRO A 273 13.75 -16.10 -18.23
C PRO A 273 12.62 -15.45 -19.06
N PRO A 274 12.77 -15.32 -20.40
CA PRO A 274 11.75 -14.70 -21.25
C PRO A 274 10.36 -15.31 -21.15
N ALA A 275 10.26 -16.63 -21.03
CA ALA A 275 8.98 -17.33 -20.89
C ALA A 275 8.20 -16.90 -19.63
N VAL A 276 8.90 -16.51 -18.55
CA VAL A 276 8.28 -16.00 -17.33
C VAL A 276 7.83 -14.56 -17.51
N MET A 277 8.58 -13.74 -18.25
CA MET A 277 8.22 -12.34 -18.54
C MET A 277 6.92 -12.22 -19.35
N GLU A 278 6.54 -13.23 -20.12
CA GLU A 278 5.29 -13.24 -20.91
C GLU A 278 4.05 -13.02 -20.04
N LYS A 279 4.08 -13.43 -18.77
CA LYS A 279 3.02 -13.14 -17.78
C LYS A 279 2.83 -11.64 -17.49
N TYR A 280 3.76 -10.79 -17.90
CA TYR A 280 3.77 -9.35 -17.66
C TYR A 280 3.66 -8.55 -18.96
N MET A 281 3.47 -9.22 -20.10
CA MET A 281 3.34 -8.55 -21.40
C MET A 281 1.88 -8.19 -21.69
N PRO A 282 1.56 -6.92 -22.01
CA PRO A 282 0.20 -6.50 -22.37
C PRO A 282 -0.29 -7.10 -23.69
N GLU A 283 0.63 -7.34 -24.64
CA GLU A 283 0.30 -7.82 -25.99
C GLU A 283 -0.13 -9.29 -26.02
N ILE A 284 0.16 -10.05 -24.96
CA ILE A 284 -0.24 -11.45 -24.82
C ILE A 284 -1.56 -11.46 -24.06
N SER A 285 -2.65 -11.75 -24.76
CA SER A 285 -3.96 -11.93 -24.13
C SER A 285 -3.97 -13.17 -23.23
N ASP A 286 -4.92 -13.25 -22.29
CA ASP A 286 -5.04 -14.43 -21.42
C ASP A 286 -5.32 -15.71 -22.22
N GLU A 287 -6.09 -15.62 -23.30
CA GLU A 287 -6.35 -16.72 -24.25
C GLU A 287 -5.07 -17.17 -24.97
N GLU A 288 -4.26 -16.23 -25.45
CA GLU A 288 -2.98 -16.54 -26.10
C GLU A 288 -2.01 -17.18 -25.11
N TYR A 289 -1.93 -16.62 -23.90
CA TYR A 289 -1.12 -17.15 -22.82
C TYR A 289 -1.52 -18.60 -22.50
N GLU A 290 -2.82 -18.87 -22.32
CA GLU A 290 -3.34 -20.20 -22.01
C GLU A 290 -3.05 -21.19 -23.13
N LYS A 291 -3.29 -20.81 -24.39
CA LYS A 291 -3.00 -21.64 -25.56
C LYS A 291 -1.52 -22.02 -25.65
N LYS A 292 -0.62 -21.08 -25.31
CA LYS A 292 0.83 -21.29 -25.40
C LYS A 292 1.40 -22.08 -24.24
N HIS A 293 0.92 -21.82 -23.02
CA HIS A 293 1.47 -22.38 -21.78
C HIS A 293 0.67 -23.56 -21.23
N GLY A 294 -0.49 -23.86 -21.81
CA GLY A 294 -1.38 -24.95 -21.38
C GLY A 294 -2.08 -24.70 -20.04
N GLN A 295 -2.07 -23.46 -19.56
CA GLN A 295 -2.64 -23.07 -18.27
C GLN A 295 -3.02 -21.58 -18.28
N PRO A 296 -4.08 -21.17 -17.56
CA PRO A 296 -4.50 -19.78 -17.51
C PRO A 296 -3.42 -18.87 -16.91
N ARG A 297 -3.42 -17.60 -17.33
CA ARG A 297 -2.54 -16.58 -16.76
C ARG A 297 -2.96 -16.30 -15.31
N THR A 298 -2.21 -16.86 -14.37
CA THR A 298 -2.48 -16.74 -12.94
C THR A 298 -1.22 -16.31 -12.17
N GLY A 299 -1.43 -15.75 -10.98
CA GLY A 299 -0.37 -15.34 -10.07
C GLY A 299 0.28 -13.98 -10.37
N VAL A 300 -0.37 -13.15 -11.18
CA VAL A 300 0.06 -11.77 -11.51
C VAL A 300 -1.11 -10.81 -11.29
N PHE A 301 -0.85 -9.63 -10.74
CA PHE A 301 -1.87 -8.58 -10.71
C PHE A 301 -1.91 -7.87 -12.06
N THR A 302 -3.11 -7.58 -12.56
CA THR A 302 -3.31 -6.96 -13.88
C THR A 302 -2.55 -5.64 -14.03
N TYR A 303 -2.47 -4.84 -12.96
CA TYR A 303 -1.72 -3.59 -12.96
C TYR A 303 -0.19 -3.75 -13.04
N LEU A 304 0.36 -4.97 -12.93
CA LEU A 304 1.80 -5.25 -13.11
C LEU A 304 2.16 -5.57 -14.56
N ILE A 305 1.16 -5.74 -15.43
CA ILE A 305 1.34 -6.10 -16.84
C ILE A 305 1.79 -4.85 -17.61
N ASP A 306 3.11 -4.63 -17.66
CA ASP A 306 3.71 -3.46 -18.32
C ASP A 306 5.13 -3.72 -18.86
N THR A 307 5.39 -4.96 -19.27
CA THR A 307 6.63 -5.38 -19.94
C THR A 307 6.40 -5.47 -21.44
N TRP A 308 7.26 -4.85 -22.23
CA TRP A 308 7.14 -4.75 -23.68
C TRP A 308 8.30 -5.43 -24.37
N ARG A 309 8.03 -5.97 -25.57
CA ARG A 309 9.01 -6.63 -26.43
C ARG A 309 8.87 -6.07 -27.85
N ALA A 310 9.99 -5.82 -28.51
CA ALA A 310 10.02 -5.37 -29.90
C ALA A 310 11.25 -5.89 -30.64
N ASP A 311 11.19 -5.99 -31.97
CA ASP A 311 12.33 -6.41 -32.78
C ASP A 311 13.24 -5.22 -33.17
N THR A 312 12.76 -4.00 -32.98
CA THR A 312 13.51 -2.75 -33.20
C THR A 312 13.38 -1.82 -31.99
N LEU A 313 14.37 -0.93 -31.82
CA LEU A 313 14.35 0.05 -30.75
C LEU A 313 13.28 1.13 -30.99
N GLU A 314 13.01 1.46 -32.24
CA GLU A 314 11.97 2.39 -32.65
C GLU A 314 10.57 1.90 -32.27
N GLU A 315 10.28 0.63 -32.53
CA GLU A 315 9.02 -0.01 -32.11
C GLU A 315 8.95 -0.10 -30.58
N LEU A 316 10.07 -0.40 -29.91
CA LEU A 316 10.10 -0.42 -28.44
C LEU A 316 9.76 0.95 -27.85
N ALA A 317 10.34 2.03 -28.39
CA ALA A 317 10.07 3.39 -27.96
C ALA A 317 8.57 3.75 -28.10
N ASP A 318 7.93 3.35 -29.20
CA ASP A 318 6.49 3.55 -29.41
C ASP A 318 5.66 2.81 -28.36
N LYS A 319 5.96 1.54 -28.11
CA LYS A 319 5.27 0.71 -27.09
C LYS A 319 5.40 1.28 -25.68
N LEU A 320 6.58 1.83 -25.36
CA LEU A 320 6.86 2.46 -24.08
C LEU A 320 6.27 3.88 -23.94
N GLY A 321 5.82 4.51 -25.04
CA GLY A 321 5.34 5.89 -25.03
C GLY A 321 6.45 6.91 -24.76
N ILE A 322 7.66 6.65 -25.23
CA ILE A 322 8.77 7.63 -25.15
C ILE A 322 8.44 8.83 -26.03
N GLU A 323 8.52 10.03 -25.46
CA GLU A 323 8.08 11.27 -26.10
C GLU A 323 9.06 11.77 -27.17
N ASP A 324 10.37 11.56 -26.95
CA ASP A 324 11.42 11.86 -27.93
C ASP A 324 12.18 10.58 -28.31
N LYS A 325 11.68 9.92 -29.36
CA LYS A 325 12.28 8.72 -29.92
C LYS A 325 13.71 8.95 -30.42
N LYS A 326 14.03 10.15 -30.89
CA LYS A 326 15.38 10.44 -31.39
C LYS A 326 16.37 10.46 -30.23
N ALA A 327 16.05 11.17 -29.14
CA ALA A 327 16.85 11.19 -27.93
C ALA A 327 17.05 9.78 -27.32
N PHE A 328 16.01 8.95 -27.37
CA PHE A 328 16.09 7.54 -26.97
C PHE A 328 17.13 6.73 -27.74
N LEU A 329 17.10 6.81 -29.07
CA LEU A 329 18.05 6.08 -29.92
C LEU A 329 19.48 6.59 -29.70
N GLU A 330 19.66 7.91 -29.58
CA GLU A 330 20.95 8.54 -29.27
C GLU A 330 21.48 8.09 -27.89
N THR A 331 20.61 7.99 -26.89
CA THR A 331 20.95 7.48 -25.54
C THR A 331 21.43 6.02 -25.59
N ILE A 332 20.73 5.15 -26.32
CA ILE A 332 21.13 3.75 -26.46
C ILE A 332 22.46 3.62 -27.21
N GLN A 333 22.64 4.41 -28.28
CA GLN A 333 23.92 4.45 -28.99
C GLN A 333 25.06 4.86 -28.05
N ARG A 334 24.89 5.96 -27.32
CA ARG A 334 25.88 6.45 -26.34
C ARG A 334 26.18 5.40 -25.27
N TYR A 335 25.16 4.76 -24.71
CA TYR A 335 25.35 3.72 -23.71
C TYR A 335 26.11 2.50 -24.26
N ASN A 336 25.85 2.11 -25.51
CA ASN A 336 26.59 1.05 -26.19
C ASN A 336 28.08 1.40 -26.41
N GLU A 337 28.38 2.65 -26.78
CA GLU A 337 29.76 3.14 -26.88
C GLU A 337 30.49 3.06 -25.53
N LEU A 338 29.81 3.42 -24.44
CA LEU A 338 30.35 3.30 -23.08
C LEU A 338 30.59 1.84 -22.69
N CYS A 339 29.66 0.94 -23.03
CA CYS A 339 29.82 -0.51 -22.80
C CYS A 339 31.07 -1.05 -23.52
N GLU A 340 31.30 -0.63 -24.77
CA GLU A 340 32.49 -1.01 -25.53
C GLU A 340 33.78 -0.44 -24.93
N LYS A 341 33.73 0.82 -24.48
CA LYS A 341 34.85 1.46 -23.78
C LYS A 341 35.15 0.81 -22.42
N GLY A 342 34.14 0.20 -21.81
CA GLY A 342 34.22 -0.47 -20.50
C GLY A 342 34.28 0.50 -19.32
N VAL A 343 33.86 1.75 -19.50
CA VAL A 343 33.74 2.76 -18.44
C VAL A 343 32.54 3.64 -18.76
N ASP A 344 31.66 3.82 -17.79
CA ASP A 344 30.55 4.78 -17.87
C ASP A 344 31.01 6.16 -17.38
N GLU A 345 31.36 7.03 -18.33
CA GLU A 345 31.78 8.40 -18.04
C GLU A 345 30.61 9.35 -17.76
N ASP A 346 29.38 8.93 -18.06
CA ASP A 346 28.20 9.78 -17.89
C ASP A 346 27.71 9.72 -16.44
N PHE A 347 27.63 8.51 -15.85
CA PHE A 347 27.08 8.31 -14.50
C PHE A 347 27.90 7.39 -13.58
N GLY A 348 29.07 6.91 -14.03
CA GLY A 348 29.98 6.13 -13.19
C GLY A 348 29.51 4.72 -12.83
N LYS A 349 28.61 4.12 -13.62
CA LYS A 349 28.20 2.71 -13.47
C LYS A 349 29.41 1.78 -13.64
N ASP A 350 29.59 0.87 -12.69
CA ASP A 350 30.65 -0.13 -12.75
C ASP A 350 30.48 -1.00 -14.00
N LYS A 351 31.59 -1.26 -14.71
CA LYS A 351 31.66 -2.08 -15.93
C LYS A 351 30.93 -3.42 -15.78
N LYS A 352 31.00 -4.08 -14.62
CA LYS A 352 30.34 -5.38 -14.42
C LYS A 352 28.81 -5.32 -14.55
N TRP A 353 28.23 -4.15 -14.31
CA TRP A 353 26.79 -3.90 -14.43
C TRP A 353 26.37 -3.38 -15.80
N MET A 354 27.32 -3.03 -16.66
CA MET A 354 27.03 -2.51 -18.00
C MET A 354 26.63 -3.64 -18.94
N ASN A 355 25.47 -3.51 -19.57
CA ASN A 355 24.94 -4.49 -20.52
C ASN A 355 24.59 -3.78 -21.83
N ALA A 356 25.31 -4.08 -22.91
CA ALA A 356 25.05 -3.47 -24.21
C ALA A 356 23.68 -3.90 -24.75
N ILE A 357 23.01 -3.00 -25.47
CA ILE A 357 21.67 -3.18 -26.03
C ILE A 357 21.80 -3.21 -27.55
N LYS A 358 22.00 -4.41 -28.11
CA LYS A 358 22.32 -4.59 -29.54
C LYS A 358 21.55 -5.71 -30.22
N LYS A 359 21.12 -6.73 -29.47
CA LYS A 359 20.57 -7.96 -30.04
C LYS A 359 19.05 -8.05 -29.82
N PRO A 360 18.24 -7.96 -30.88
CA PRO A 360 16.80 -8.16 -30.75
C PRO A 360 16.45 -9.60 -30.34
N PRO A 361 15.26 -9.83 -29.76
CA PRO A 361 14.28 -8.81 -29.39
C PRO A 361 14.80 -7.92 -28.24
N PHE A 362 14.37 -6.66 -28.27
CA PHE A 362 14.59 -5.69 -27.20
C PHE A 362 13.41 -5.73 -26.23
N TYR A 363 13.72 -5.46 -24.96
CA TYR A 363 12.76 -5.45 -23.88
C TYR A 363 12.75 -4.09 -23.20
N GLY A 364 11.55 -3.68 -22.80
CA GLY A 364 11.35 -2.44 -22.07
C GLY A 364 10.30 -2.62 -21.00
N ILE A 365 10.49 -1.99 -19.85
CA ILE A 365 9.52 -2.00 -18.75
C ILE A 365 9.24 -0.55 -18.38
N ARG A 366 7.98 -0.11 -18.48
CA ARG A 366 7.56 1.20 -17.99
C ARG A 366 7.45 1.11 -16.47
N ARG A 367 8.40 1.70 -15.76
CA ARG A 367 8.42 1.74 -14.30
C ARG A 367 7.53 2.88 -13.81
N HIS A 368 6.89 2.65 -12.67
CA HIS A 368 6.02 3.64 -12.04
C HIS A 368 6.27 3.69 -10.53
N LEU A 369 7.15 4.61 -10.14
CA LEU A 369 7.46 4.93 -8.76
C LEU A 369 6.31 5.69 -8.10
N ARG A 370 5.74 5.13 -7.04
CA ARG A 370 4.57 5.70 -6.33
C ARG A 370 4.74 5.66 -4.83
N VAL A 371 4.08 6.59 -4.14
CA VAL A 371 4.07 6.66 -2.67
C VAL A 371 3.36 5.44 -2.11
N SER A 372 4.13 4.61 -1.41
CA SER A 372 3.65 3.39 -0.75
C SER A 372 3.13 3.70 0.65
N ALA A 373 3.86 4.53 1.39
CA ALA A 373 3.51 5.01 2.72
C ALA A 373 4.36 6.23 3.10
N LEU A 374 3.83 7.05 4.01
CA LEU A 374 4.63 7.98 4.81
C LEU A 374 4.87 7.35 6.18
N CYS A 375 6.11 7.36 6.64
CA CYS A 375 6.58 6.58 7.78
C CYS A 375 6.98 7.44 9.00
N SER A 376 6.57 8.70 8.99
CA SER A 376 6.77 9.69 10.05
C SER A 376 5.42 10.22 10.54
N GLY A 377 5.43 10.74 11.77
CA GLY A 377 4.19 10.85 12.54
C GLY A 377 4.33 11.65 13.83
N VAL A 378 3.40 11.41 14.75
CA VAL A 378 3.36 12.00 16.10
C VAL A 378 4.52 11.48 16.95
N TYR A 379 5.24 12.35 17.66
CA TYR A 379 6.28 11.96 18.61
C TYR A 379 5.77 10.93 19.63
N THR A 380 6.48 9.82 19.78
CA THR A 380 6.15 8.74 20.71
C THR A 380 7.35 8.24 21.49
N ASN A 381 7.13 7.71 22.70
CA ASN A 381 8.16 7.00 23.47
C ASN A 381 8.26 5.50 23.08
N GLY A 382 9.14 4.75 23.74
CA GLY A 382 9.36 3.30 23.50
C GLY A 382 8.15 2.41 23.74
N HIS A 383 7.08 2.92 24.36
CA HIS A 383 5.80 2.23 24.57
C HIS A 383 4.71 2.67 23.58
N GLY A 384 5.01 3.61 22.69
CA GLY A 384 4.05 4.18 21.72
C GLY A 384 3.12 5.23 22.32
N GLN A 385 3.39 5.77 23.52
CA GLN A 385 2.60 6.88 24.06
C GLN A 385 2.89 8.16 23.28
N ALA A 386 1.86 8.91 22.93
CA ALA A 386 2.01 10.21 22.27
C ALA A 386 2.66 11.24 23.20
N LEU A 387 3.54 12.07 22.67
CA LEU A 387 4.28 13.07 23.44
C LEU A 387 3.82 14.49 23.11
N ASN A 388 3.76 15.33 24.16
CA ASN A 388 3.49 16.76 24.03
C ASN A 388 4.77 17.57 23.69
N GLU A 389 4.66 18.90 23.63
CA GLU A 389 5.79 19.82 23.35
C GLU A 389 6.96 19.71 24.33
N LYS A 390 6.70 19.27 25.57
CA LYS A 390 7.72 19.03 26.60
C LYS A 390 8.32 17.64 26.52
N LYS A 391 7.93 16.84 25.51
CA LYS A 391 8.25 15.42 25.37
C LYS A 391 7.74 14.56 26.52
N GLU A 392 6.67 15.01 27.19
CA GLU A 392 6.00 14.26 28.25
C GLU A 392 4.85 13.43 27.64
N PRO A 393 4.63 12.19 28.12
CA PRO A 393 3.51 11.38 27.64
C PRO A 393 2.15 12.03 27.93
N ILE A 394 1.29 12.05 26.92
CA ILE A 394 -0.12 12.40 27.07
C ILE A 394 -0.85 11.19 27.66
N GLU A 395 -1.38 11.36 28.87
CA GLU A 395 -2.01 10.26 29.59
C GLU A 395 -3.20 9.71 28.80
N GLY A 396 -3.23 8.39 28.60
CA GLY A 396 -4.30 7.69 27.90
C GLY A 396 -4.22 7.72 26.36
N LEU A 397 -3.19 8.33 25.75
CA LEU A 397 -3.05 8.40 24.29
C LEU A 397 -1.82 7.65 23.79
N TYR A 398 -2.04 6.77 22.80
CA TYR A 398 -0.98 6.04 22.10
C TYR A 398 -1.11 6.24 20.60
N CYS A 399 0.01 6.23 19.92
CA CYS A 399 0.17 6.47 18.49
C CYS A 399 1.16 5.42 17.96
N VAL A 400 0.73 4.56 17.03
CA VAL A 400 1.54 3.40 16.60
C VAL A 400 1.52 3.22 15.08
N GLY A 401 2.46 2.41 14.58
CA GLY A 401 2.64 2.20 13.15
C GLY A 401 3.09 3.48 12.44
N ASN A 402 2.64 3.69 11.22
CA ASN A 402 2.99 4.87 10.42
C ASN A 402 2.50 6.20 11.03
N LEU A 403 1.51 6.16 11.94
CA LEU A 403 1.05 7.35 12.64
C LEU A 403 2.05 7.86 13.68
N GLY A 404 2.84 6.96 14.27
CA GLY A 404 3.88 7.34 15.23
C GLY A 404 5.15 7.80 14.52
N GLY A 405 5.90 8.69 15.14
CA GLY A 405 7.28 9.08 14.85
C GLY A 405 8.10 9.14 16.17
N GLN A 406 9.41 9.35 16.17
CA GLN A 406 10.34 9.54 15.04
C GLN A 406 11.26 8.32 14.90
N PHE A 407 10.76 7.24 14.31
CA PHE A 407 11.48 5.97 14.29
C PHE A 407 12.68 5.97 13.33
N TYR A 408 12.51 6.51 12.12
CA TYR A 408 13.49 6.40 11.04
C TYR A 408 14.53 7.53 11.06
N GLY A 409 14.17 8.73 11.53
CA GLY A 409 15.11 9.84 11.75
C GLY A 409 15.79 10.39 10.48
N GLY A 410 15.25 10.07 9.29
CA GLY A 410 15.76 10.50 7.99
C GLY A 410 14.63 10.66 6.98
N VAL A 411 14.95 11.29 5.85
CA VAL A 411 13.95 11.67 4.84
C VAL A 411 13.53 10.49 3.96
N ASP A 412 14.41 9.50 3.81
CA ASP A 412 14.16 8.30 3.03
C ASP A 412 14.02 7.07 3.90
N TYR A 413 13.20 6.15 3.42
CA TYR A 413 13.00 4.87 4.07
C TYR A 413 14.29 4.03 4.00
N PRO A 414 14.93 3.69 5.14
CA PRO A 414 16.17 2.93 5.14
C PRO A 414 15.88 1.46 4.81
N PHE A 415 16.15 1.07 3.57
CA PHE A 415 15.93 -0.30 3.10
C PHE A 415 17.11 -1.23 3.41
N HIS A 416 17.69 -1.13 4.61
CA HIS A 416 18.71 -2.08 5.09
C HIS A 416 18.10 -3.35 5.70
N ALA A 417 16.79 -3.33 5.95
CA ALA A 417 16.02 -4.48 6.43
C ALA A 417 14.63 -4.50 5.77
N THR A 418 14.42 -5.48 4.88
CA THR A 418 13.14 -5.68 4.19
C THR A 418 12.01 -5.90 5.19
N GLY A 419 10.86 -5.24 4.98
CA GLY A 419 9.67 -5.42 5.83
C GLY A 419 9.69 -4.62 7.14
N LEU A 420 10.69 -3.76 7.38
CA LEU A 420 10.83 -2.98 8.62
C LEU A 420 9.58 -2.15 9.00
N SER A 421 8.85 -1.57 8.04
CA SER A 421 7.57 -0.85 8.30
C SER A 421 6.50 -1.76 8.90
N LEU A 422 6.30 -2.96 8.33
CA LEU A 422 5.35 -3.93 8.87
C LEU A 422 5.79 -4.45 10.23
N GLY A 423 7.07 -4.84 10.36
CA GLY A 423 7.64 -5.26 11.63
C GLY A 423 7.46 -4.21 12.71
N ARG A 424 7.67 -2.93 12.39
CA ARG A 424 7.43 -1.79 13.28
C ARG A 424 5.96 -1.70 13.69
N CYS A 425 5.02 -1.78 12.74
CA CYS A 425 3.59 -1.75 13.01
C CYS A 425 3.18 -2.86 14.01
N TYR A 426 3.64 -4.09 13.81
CA TYR A 426 3.35 -5.22 14.71
C TYR A 426 3.95 -5.00 16.09
N THR A 427 5.21 -4.57 16.14
CA THR A 427 5.97 -4.40 17.38
C THR A 427 5.36 -3.31 18.24
N PHE A 428 5.19 -2.10 17.71
CA PHE A 428 4.66 -0.98 18.49
C PHE A 428 3.17 -1.14 18.79
N GLY A 429 2.39 -1.76 17.90
CA GLY A 429 1.00 -2.14 18.21
C GLY A 429 0.92 -3.08 19.42
N ARG A 430 1.74 -4.12 19.45
CA ARG A 430 1.82 -5.06 20.59
C ARG A 430 2.34 -4.39 21.87
N LEU A 431 3.39 -3.57 21.78
CA LEU A 431 3.96 -2.86 22.91
C LEU A 431 2.95 -1.88 23.53
N ALA A 432 2.27 -1.08 22.70
CA ALA A 432 1.24 -0.17 23.16
C ALA A 432 0.08 -0.92 23.82
N GLY A 433 -0.38 -2.03 23.22
CA GLY A 433 -1.41 -2.89 23.80
C GLY A 433 -1.01 -3.45 25.19
N LYS A 434 0.20 -4.00 25.31
CA LYS A 434 0.74 -4.51 26.59
C LYS A 434 0.85 -3.39 27.63
N HIS A 435 1.42 -2.25 27.26
CA HIS A 435 1.63 -1.13 28.17
C HIS A 435 0.30 -0.50 28.61
N ALA A 436 -0.62 -0.26 27.68
CA ALA A 436 -1.97 0.24 27.97
C ALA A 436 -2.74 -0.72 28.89
N ALA A 437 -2.63 -2.04 28.67
CA ALA A 437 -3.27 -3.04 29.51
C ALA A 437 -2.72 -3.05 30.95
N ALA A 438 -1.46 -2.67 31.17
CA ALA A 438 -0.84 -2.57 32.49
C ALA A 438 -1.22 -1.30 33.25
N GLN A 439 -1.79 -0.28 32.57
CA GLN A 439 -2.23 0.95 33.22
C GLN A 439 -3.42 0.68 34.17
N PRO A 440 -3.51 1.45 35.29
CA PRO A 440 -4.63 1.34 36.21
C PRO A 440 -5.96 1.68 35.53
N GLY A 441 -7.05 1.10 36.04
CA GLY A 441 -8.40 1.25 35.51
C GLY A 441 -8.89 0.02 34.73
N GLY A 442 -10.11 0.10 34.20
CA GLY A 442 -10.75 -0.95 33.40
C GLY A 442 -11.36 -2.11 34.20
N THR A 443 -12.45 -2.66 33.67
CA THR A 443 -13.26 -3.71 34.32
C THR A 443 -13.11 -5.08 33.68
N LYS A 444 -12.35 -5.17 32.57
CA LYS A 444 -12.33 -6.33 31.64
C LYS A 444 -13.70 -6.69 31.06
N GLN A 445 -14.69 -5.80 31.17
CA GLN A 445 -16.02 -5.98 30.62
C GLN A 445 -16.37 -4.82 29.70
N LEU A 446 -17.07 -5.12 28.61
CA LEU A 446 -17.68 -4.12 27.75
C LEU A 446 -19.01 -3.67 28.35
N THR A 447 -19.24 -2.36 28.43
CA THR A 447 -20.50 -1.78 28.89
C THR A 447 -21.06 -0.89 27.80
N GLU A 448 -22.29 -1.15 27.37
CA GLU A 448 -22.96 -0.38 26.32
C GLU A 448 -24.21 0.31 26.87
N SER A 449 -24.38 1.58 26.54
CA SER A 449 -25.54 2.36 26.95
C SER A 449 -25.87 3.41 25.89
N GLY A 450 -26.82 3.10 25.00
CA GLY A 450 -27.38 4.02 23.99
C GLY A 450 -26.39 4.63 22.99
N THR A 451 -26.93 5.28 21.96
CA THR A 451 -26.19 6.21 21.08
C THR A 451 -26.70 7.64 21.36
N THR A 452 -25.84 8.65 21.20
CA THR A 452 -26.24 10.06 21.42
C THR A 452 -26.28 10.78 20.08
N VAL A 453 -27.43 11.34 19.74
CA VAL A 453 -27.56 12.24 18.59
C VAL A 453 -27.06 13.62 19.02
N LEU A 454 -25.93 14.07 18.47
CA LEU A 454 -25.54 15.47 18.52
C LEU A 454 -26.30 16.19 17.39
N GLU A 455 -26.90 17.34 17.69
CA GLU A 455 -27.72 18.09 16.73
C GLU A 455 -26.96 18.33 15.42
N LYS A 456 -27.63 17.96 14.32
CA LYS A 456 -27.13 18.00 12.95
C LYS A 456 -26.78 19.45 12.56
N GLN A 457 -25.54 19.71 12.13
CA GLN A 457 -25.36 20.67 11.04
C GLN A 457 -25.91 20.00 9.78
N LEU A 458 -27.09 20.46 9.36
CA LEU A 458 -27.71 20.07 8.11
C LEU A 458 -26.80 20.51 6.96
N ASP A 459 -26.26 19.54 6.23
CA ASP A 459 -26.19 19.66 4.78
C ASP A 459 -26.43 18.30 4.09
N VAL A 460 -26.88 18.40 2.85
CA VAL A 460 -27.88 17.59 2.15
C VAL A 460 -27.57 16.09 1.91
N GLY A 461 -28.61 15.25 2.03
CA GLY A 461 -28.76 14.07 1.16
C GLY A 461 -28.69 12.66 1.77
N SER A 462 -29.47 12.31 2.80
CA SER A 462 -29.75 10.89 3.09
C SER A 462 -31.02 10.68 3.92
N SER A 463 -32.17 10.58 3.25
CA SER A 463 -33.32 9.76 3.68
C SER A 463 -34.35 9.73 2.55
N GLY A 464 -34.64 8.53 2.06
CA GLY A 464 -35.33 8.21 0.82
C GLY A 464 -36.73 8.80 0.69
N ASN A 465 -36.91 9.53 -0.41
CA ASN A 465 -38.20 9.76 -1.01
C ASN A 465 -38.11 9.26 -2.46
N TRP A 466 -37.82 7.97 -2.64
CA TRP A 466 -37.67 7.37 -3.96
C TRP A 466 -39.00 6.87 -4.50
N LYS A 467 -39.21 7.01 -5.80
CA LYS A 467 -40.32 6.41 -6.55
C LYS A 467 -40.02 4.93 -6.75
N ASP A 468 -41.00 4.08 -6.53
CA ASP A 468 -40.89 2.66 -6.84
C ASP A 468 -40.59 2.45 -8.33
N GLY A 469 -39.81 1.41 -8.62
CA GLY A 469 -39.36 1.11 -9.98
C GLY A 469 -37.95 0.57 -10.02
N THR A 470 -37.43 0.45 -11.23
CA THR A 470 -36.10 -0.08 -11.51
C THR A 470 -35.29 1.00 -12.21
N TYR A 471 -34.12 1.33 -11.66
CA TYR A 471 -33.29 2.43 -12.11
C TYR A 471 -31.88 1.94 -12.40
N GLN A 472 -31.37 2.30 -13.57
CA GLN A 472 -30.00 2.00 -13.96
C GLN A 472 -29.08 3.13 -13.56
N GLY A 473 -27.89 2.78 -13.08
CA GLY A 473 -26.84 3.72 -12.74
C GLY A 473 -25.50 3.25 -13.28
N ALA A 474 -24.63 4.20 -13.57
CA ALA A 474 -23.28 3.91 -14.05
C ALA A 474 -22.28 4.85 -13.38
N SER A 475 -21.09 4.33 -13.10
CA SER A 475 -19.95 5.13 -12.67
C SER A 475 -18.67 4.44 -13.12
N PRO A 476 -17.62 5.20 -13.48
CA PRO A 476 -16.31 4.64 -13.73
C PRO A 476 -15.83 3.76 -12.57
N GLY A 477 -15.34 2.57 -12.90
CA GLY A 477 -14.65 1.65 -12.01
C GLY A 477 -13.14 1.91 -11.93
N ILE A 478 -12.39 1.00 -11.32
CA ILE A 478 -10.95 1.15 -11.08
C ILE A 478 -10.12 1.19 -12.37
N PHE A 479 -10.63 0.69 -13.50
CA PHE A 479 -9.92 0.70 -14.79
C PHE A 479 -10.49 1.73 -15.78
N GLY A 480 -11.38 2.61 -15.33
CA GLY A 480 -12.00 3.65 -16.17
C GLY A 480 -13.25 3.21 -16.92
N ASP A 481 -13.45 1.90 -17.13
CA ASP A 481 -14.72 1.36 -17.63
C ASP A 481 -15.81 1.47 -16.57
N ASP A 482 -17.05 1.71 -17.01
CA ASP A 482 -18.18 1.84 -16.10
C ASP A 482 -18.53 0.54 -15.38
N ILE A 483 -18.75 0.64 -14.07
CA ILE A 483 -19.58 -0.29 -13.30
C ILE A 483 -21.03 0.13 -13.53
N LYS A 484 -21.82 -0.75 -14.15
CA LYS A 484 -23.25 -0.54 -14.39
C LYS A 484 -24.05 -1.36 -13.40
N VAL A 485 -25.01 -0.71 -12.75
CA VAL A 485 -25.88 -1.35 -11.77
C VAL A 485 -27.34 -1.08 -12.09
N THR A 486 -28.19 -2.03 -11.72
CA THR A 486 -29.64 -1.84 -11.70
C THR A 486 -30.14 -1.93 -10.26
N VAL A 487 -30.78 -0.86 -9.79
CA VAL A 487 -31.36 -0.75 -8.45
C VAL A 487 -32.88 -0.88 -8.53
N THR A 488 -33.46 -1.82 -7.78
CA THR A 488 -34.91 -1.99 -7.66
C THR A 488 -35.41 -1.40 -6.36
N ILE A 489 -36.47 -0.60 -6.45
CA ILE A 489 -37.12 0.08 -5.33
C ILE A 489 -38.58 -0.36 -5.23
N SER A 490 -39.01 -0.76 -4.04
CA SER A 490 -40.41 -1.08 -3.74
C SER A 490 -40.77 -0.54 -2.35
N ASP A 491 -41.95 0.05 -2.23
CA ASP A 491 -42.39 0.76 -1.01
C ASP A 491 -41.37 1.81 -0.52
N GLY A 492 -40.71 2.50 -1.46
CA GLY A 492 -39.69 3.49 -1.18
C GLY A 492 -38.37 2.94 -0.61
N LYS A 493 -38.15 1.62 -0.65
CA LYS A 493 -36.93 0.94 -0.16
C LYS A 493 -36.19 0.22 -1.27
N ILE A 494 -34.87 0.17 -1.17
CA ILE A 494 -34.00 -0.62 -2.04
C ILE A 494 -34.22 -2.10 -1.71
N THR A 495 -34.72 -2.88 -2.67
CA THR A 495 -35.03 -4.31 -2.49
C THR A 495 -34.08 -5.23 -3.24
N ALA A 496 -33.43 -4.74 -4.31
CA ALA A 496 -32.42 -5.49 -5.03
C ALA A 496 -31.44 -4.55 -5.73
N ILE A 497 -30.20 -5.02 -5.91
CA ILE A 497 -29.18 -4.40 -6.74
C ILE A 497 -28.54 -5.51 -7.57
N THR A 498 -28.44 -5.33 -8.88
CA THR A 498 -27.62 -6.18 -9.76
C THR A 498 -26.47 -5.37 -10.31
N VAL A 499 -25.28 -5.98 -10.39
CA VAL A 499 -24.16 -5.43 -11.17
C VAL A 499 -24.28 -6.04 -12.56
N ASP A 500 -24.66 -5.22 -13.53
CA ASP A 500 -25.01 -5.65 -14.88
C ASP A 500 -23.77 -5.79 -15.77
N GLU A 501 -22.78 -4.91 -15.54
CA GLU A 501 -21.52 -4.88 -16.28
C GLU A 501 -20.42 -4.28 -15.41
N HIS A 502 -19.22 -4.85 -15.45
CA HIS A 502 -18.02 -4.26 -14.83
C HIS A 502 -16.74 -4.80 -15.46
N LYS A 503 -15.63 -4.08 -15.28
CA LYS A 503 -14.26 -4.54 -15.60
C LYS A 503 -13.34 -4.64 -14.40
N GLU A 504 -13.90 -4.57 -13.18
CA GLU A 504 -13.17 -4.78 -11.94
C GLU A 504 -12.40 -6.11 -11.93
N THR A 505 -11.32 -6.17 -11.16
CA THR A 505 -10.55 -7.41 -11.00
C THR A 505 -11.45 -8.48 -10.37
N GLU A 506 -11.70 -9.58 -11.08
CA GLU A 506 -12.68 -10.61 -10.69
C GLU A 506 -12.44 -11.13 -9.26
N ASN A 507 -11.19 -11.44 -8.93
CA ASN A 507 -10.83 -12.00 -7.62
C ASN A 507 -10.65 -10.97 -6.48
N ILE A 508 -10.87 -9.68 -6.74
CA ILE A 508 -10.74 -8.62 -5.72
C ILE A 508 -12.02 -7.78 -5.70
N GLY A 509 -12.23 -6.96 -6.73
CA GLY A 509 -13.39 -6.08 -6.84
C GLY A 509 -14.66 -6.85 -7.20
N GLY A 510 -14.57 -7.77 -8.17
CA GLY A 510 -15.68 -8.63 -8.58
C GLY A 510 -16.23 -9.46 -7.42
N ALA A 511 -15.33 -10.11 -6.68
CA ALA A 511 -15.65 -10.91 -5.50
C ALA A 511 -16.25 -10.09 -4.35
N ALA A 512 -16.05 -8.77 -4.31
CA ALA A 512 -16.57 -7.89 -3.26
C ALA A 512 -17.99 -7.38 -3.53
N PHE A 513 -18.48 -7.40 -4.78
CA PHE A 513 -19.81 -6.89 -5.13
C PHE A 513 -20.96 -7.52 -4.34
N PRO A 514 -21.02 -8.86 -4.13
CA PRO A 514 -22.09 -9.44 -3.32
C PRO A 514 -22.14 -8.85 -1.92
N THR A 515 -20.97 -8.67 -1.29
CA THR A 515 -20.86 -8.05 0.03
C THR A 515 -21.33 -6.59 0.03
N TYR A 516 -21.00 -5.82 -1.02
CA TYR A 516 -21.45 -4.44 -1.14
C TYR A 516 -22.95 -4.32 -1.40
N ILE A 517 -23.51 -5.18 -2.25
CA ILE A 517 -24.95 -5.23 -2.53
C ILE A 517 -25.72 -5.50 -1.23
N ASP A 518 -25.33 -6.54 -0.50
CA ASP A 518 -25.96 -6.92 0.76
C ASP A 518 -25.89 -5.77 1.78
N ALA A 519 -24.75 -5.08 1.86
CA ALA A 519 -24.57 -3.92 2.75
C ALA A 519 -25.47 -2.74 2.38
N VAL A 520 -25.60 -2.39 1.09
CA VAL A 520 -26.48 -1.29 0.66
C VAL A 520 -27.94 -1.60 0.92
N ILE A 521 -28.38 -2.83 0.61
CA ILE A 521 -29.76 -3.26 0.85
C ILE A 521 -30.05 -3.28 2.37
N ALA A 522 -29.14 -3.81 3.18
CA ALA A 522 -29.31 -3.82 4.64
C ALA A 522 -29.36 -2.42 5.23
N ASN A 523 -28.48 -1.52 4.79
CA ASN A 523 -28.35 -0.17 5.35
C ASN A 523 -29.32 0.84 4.73
N GLN A 524 -29.95 0.51 3.61
CA GLN A 524 -30.72 1.45 2.77
C GLN A 524 -29.90 2.72 2.44
N SER A 525 -28.60 2.53 2.23
CA SER A 525 -27.60 3.62 2.13
C SER A 525 -26.37 3.12 1.38
N THR A 526 -25.77 4.01 0.58
CA THR A 526 -24.49 3.76 -0.11
C THR A 526 -23.27 4.01 0.79
N LYS A 527 -23.47 4.41 2.04
CA LYS A 527 -22.39 4.49 3.05
C LYS A 527 -22.11 3.08 3.60
N ILE A 528 -21.20 2.36 2.94
CA ILE A 528 -20.85 0.96 3.23
C ILE A 528 -19.34 0.80 3.45
N ASP A 529 -18.94 -0.33 4.05
CA ASP A 529 -17.52 -0.63 4.29
C ASP A 529 -16.85 -1.09 2.99
N ALA A 530 -15.60 -0.70 2.81
CA ALA A 530 -14.75 -1.31 1.79
C ALA A 530 -14.30 -2.71 2.23
N VAL A 531 -14.36 -3.68 1.31
CA VAL A 531 -13.60 -4.92 1.44
C VAL A 531 -12.12 -4.58 1.22
N SER A 532 -11.25 -5.13 2.07
CA SER A 532 -9.80 -4.87 2.00
C SER A 532 -9.26 -5.16 0.59
N GLY A 533 -8.58 -4.18 -0.01
CA GLY A 533 -8.07 -4.27 -1.38
C GLY A 533 -9.07 -3.90 -2.49
N ALA A 534 -10.35 -3.69 -2.16
CA ALA A 534 -11.42 -3.39 -3.12
C ALA A 534 -12.12 -2.03 -2.86
N THR A 535 -11.43 -1.08 -2.20
CA THR A 535 -11.99 0.24 -1.87
C THR A 535 -12.44 1.01 -3.10
N ARG A 536 -11.62 1.11 -4.15
CA ARG A 536 -11.99 1.88 -5.35
C ARG A 536 -13.16 1.23 -6.09
N THR A 537 -13.24 -0.10 -6.06
CA THR A 537 -14.43 -0.83 -6.50
C THR A 537 -15.67 -0.44 -5.70
N MET A 538 -15.55 -0.29 -4.37
CA MET A 538 -16.63 0.18 -3.51
C MET A 538 -17.06 1.61 -3.87
N GLU A 539 -16.12 2.52 -4.10
CA GLU A 539 -16.43 3.89 -4.53
C GLU A 539 -17.15 3.92 -5.90
N GLY A 540 -16.64 3.21 -6.90
CA GLY A 540 -17.30 3.10 -8.21
C GLY A 540 -18.69 2.46 -8.12
N PHE A 541 -18.83 1.38 -7.34
CA PHE A 541 -20.12 0.75 -7.07
C PHE A 541 -21.11 1.69 -6.39
N THR A 542 -20.70 2.36 -5.30
CA THR A 542 -21.58 3.25 -4.54
C THR A 542 -21.96 4.48 -5.35
N ASN A 543 -21.07 5.01 -6.19
CA ASN A 543 -21.37 6.08 -7.13
C ASN A 543 -22.37 5.63 -8.21
N ALA A 544 -22.22 4.43 -8.77
CA ALA A 544 -23.18 3.87 -9.72
C ALA A 544 -24.57 3.69 -9.08
N VAL A 545 -24.63 3.19 -7.85
CA VAL A 545 -25.88 3.09 -7.09
C VAL A 545 -26.47 4.48 -6.82
N ASN A 546 -25.66 5.46 -6.43
CA ASN A 546 -26.12 6.84 -6.20
C ASN A 546 -26.66 7.48 -7.50
N ASP A 547 -26.03 7.23 -8.65
CA ASP A 547 -26.54 7.66 -9.96
C ASP A 547 -27.92 7.05 -10.25
N ALA A 548 -28.11 5.76 -9.99
CA ALA A 548 -29.43 5.11 -10.10
C ALA A 548 -30.47 5.74 -9.14
N LEU A 549 -30.10 5.94 -7.87
CA LEU A 549 -30.98 6.52 -6.85
C LEU A 549 -31.36 7.98 -7.15
N SER A 550 -30.47 8.74 -7.81
CA SER A 550 -30.74 10.12 -8.23
C SER A 550 -31.91 10.21 -9.23
N LYS A 551 -32.06 9.18 -10.08
CA LYS A 551 -33.14 9.07 -11.06
C LYS A 551 -34.47 8.63 -10.43
N ALA A 552 -34.41 8.09 -9.21
CA ALA A 552 -35.57 7.64 -8.45
C ALA A 552 -36.14 8.72 -7.53
N VAL A 553 -35.54 9.91 -7.41
CA VAL A 553 -36.02 10.96 -6.49
C VAL A 553 -37.45 11.40 -6.85
N LYS A 554 -38.31 11.54 -5.83
CA LYS A 554 -39.70 12.01 -6.00
C LYS A 554 -39.79 13.45 -6.47
#